data_AF-A0A7C5H9B1-F1
#
_entry.id   AF-A0A7C5H9B1-F1
#
_cell.length_a   1.000
_cell.length_b   1.000
_cell.length_c   1.000
_cell.angle_alpha   90.00
_cell.angle_beta   90.00
_cell.angle_gamma   90.00
#
_symmetry.space_group_name_H-M   'P 1'
#
loop_
_entity.id
_entity.type
_entity.pdbx_description
1 polymer ?
#
loop_
_entity_poly.entity_id
_entity_poly.type
_entity_poly.pdbx_seq_one_letter_code
_entity_poly.pdbx_strand_id
1 'polypeptide(L)'
;MFIYKSFNEFKKSTHPRTITIGMFDGVHLGHQAILTETVKFAEKTGSLPTAITFSNHPESFFAPDAPPELIYPTDYKIDLLEAYGIHQILLLDFNAEIAALRPEEFVAQITNPPTTTKAIFVGPDFKFGRNRTGDISTLRELGHKFGFMACTVTPATFQG
;
A
#
# COMPACT_ATOMS: atom_id res chain seq x y z
N MET A 1 8.34 13.59 6.09
CA MET A 1 7.63 12.72 5.12
C MET A 1 8.16 12.88 3.69
N PHE A 2 8.28 11.79 2.92
CA PHE A 2 8.44 11.81 1.44
C PHE A 2 7.13 11.43 0.76
N ILE A 3 6.66 12.19 -0.24
CA ILE A 3 5.43 11.91 -0.99
C ILE A 3 5.74 11.85 -2.48
N TYR A 4 5.35 10.75 -3.11
CA TYR A 4 5.52 10.50 -4.54
C TYR A 4 4.15 10.37 -5.19
N LYS A 5 3.98 10.97 -6.38
CA LYS A 5 2.68 10.96 -7.09
C LYS A 5 2.67 10.03 -8.31
N SER A 6 3.78 9.36 -8.59
CA SER A 6 3.89 8.40 -9.69
C SER A 6 4.91 7.31 -9.41
N PHE A 7 4.79 6.18 -10.10
CA PHE A 7 5.78 5.09 -10.03
C PHE A 7 7.18 5.56 -10.44
N ASN A 8 7.29 6.46 -11.42
CA ASN A 8 8.58 6.96 -11.90
C ASN A 8 9.31 7.79 -10.85
N GLU A 9 8.59 8.60 -10.07
CA GLU A 9 9.18 9.33 -8.95
C GLU A 9 9.53 8.37 -7.81
N PHE A 10 8.63 7.44 -7.49
CA PHE A 10 8.82 6.46 -6.41
C PHE A 10 10.05 5.57 -6.60
N LYS A 11 10.37 5.22 -7.86
CA LYS A 11 11.57 4.45 -8.22
C LYS A 11 12.89 5.21 -8.00
N LYS A 12 12.86 6.54 -7.85
CA LYS A 12 14.07 7.34 -7.56
C LYS A 12 14.49 7.26 -6.10
N SER A 13 13.60 6.86 -5.18
CA SER A 13 13.97 6.57 -3.79
C SER A 13 14.98 5.42 -3.77
N THR A 14 16.05 5.53 -2.98
CA THR A 14 17.13 4.54 -2.84
C THR A 14 17.11 3.80 -1.49
N HIS A 15 16.28 4.24 -0.55
CA HIS A 15 16.19 3.64 0.78
C HIS A 15 15.46 2.30 0.72
N PRO A 16 15.97 1.24 1.38
CA PRO A 16 15.20 0.02 1.59
C PRO A 16 13.84 0.33 2.22
N ARG A 17 12.80 -0.41 1.86
CA ARG A 17 11.42 -0.12 2.30
C ARG A 17 10.68 -1.34 2.82
N THR A 18 9.81 -1.09 3.79
CA THR A 18 8.74 -1.99 4.21
C THR A 18 7.42 -1.33 3.84
N ILE A 19 6.65 -2.00 2.98
CA ILE A 19 5.51 -1.41 2.30
C ILE A 19 4.21 -1.91 2.95
N THR A 20 3.21 -1.03 2.99
CA THR A 20 1.80 -1.43 3.10
C THR A 20 0.98 -0.83 1.97
N ILE A 21 -0.11 -1.50 1.59
CA ILE A 21 -0.95 -1.13 0.46
C ILE A 21 -2.41 -1.12 0.90
N GLY A 22 -3.09 0.00 0.67
CA GLY A 22 -4.50 0.13 1.05
C GLY A 22 -5.06 1.51 0.73
N MET A 23 -6.40 1.61 0.76
CA MET A 23 -7.08 2.91 0.65
C MET A 23 -6.80 3.80 1.85
N PHE A 24 -6.65 3.19 3.03
CA PHE A 24 -6.47 3.87 4.32
C PHE A 24 -7.50 4.97 4.58
N ASP A 25 -8.65 4.91 3.94
CA ASP A 25 -9.72 5.86 4.14
C ASP A 25 -10.37 5.60 5.51
N GLY A 26 -10.56 6.66 6.29
CA GLY A 26 -11.00 6.57 7.69
C GLY A 26 -9.99 6.03 8.72
N VAL A 27 -8.89 5.38 8.29
CA VAL A 27 -7.85 4.75 9.16
C VAL A 27 -8.46 3.99 10.36
N HIS A 28 -9.44 3.13 10.10
CA HIS A 28 -10.09 2.31 11.13
C HIS A 28 -9.14 1.26 11.75
N LEU A 29 -9.57 0.56 12.82
CA LEU A 29 -8.75 -0.40 13.58
C LEU A 29 -7.96 -1.41 12.73
N GLY A 30 -8.56 -1.94 11.65
CA GLY A 30 -7.86 -2.81 10.70
C GLY A 30 -6.65 -2.13 10.02
N HIS A 31 -6.81 -0.90 9.52
CA HIS A 31 -5.72 -0.11 8.95
C HIS A 31 -4.66 0.21 10.00
N GLN A 32 -5.06 0.56 11.21
CA GLN A 32 -4.14 0.87 12.31
C GLN A 32 -3.23 -0.31 12.64
N ALA A 33 -3.79 -1.53 12.66
CA ALA A 33 -3.01 -2.75 12.89
C ALA A 33 -1.98 -2.98 11.78
N ILE A 34 -2.37 -2.81 10.52
CA ILE A 34 -1.46 -2.96 9.38
C ILE A 34 -0.34 -1.91 9.43
N LEU A 35 -0.67 -0.64 9.68
CA LEU A 35 0.30 0.46 9.80
C LEU A 35 1.29 0.21 10.93
N THR A 36 0.80 -0.19 12.10
CA THR A 36 1.62 -0.49 13.28
C THR A 36 2.64 -1.60 13.00
N GLU A 37 2.21 -2.73 12.42
CA GLU A 37 3.13 -3.83 12.08
C GLU A 37 4.11 -3.45 10.97
N THR A 38 3.68 -2.61 10.01
CA THR A 38 4.56 -2.07 8.97
C THR A 38 5.69 -1.25 9.57
N VAL A 39 5.38 -0.31 10.47
CA VAL A 39 6.37 0.55 11.13
C VAL A 39 7.31 -0.26 12.01
N LYS A 40 6.77 -1.13 12.86
CA LYS A 40 7.56 -2.00 13.73
C LYS A 40 8.54 -2.88 12.95
N PHE A 41 8.12 -3.44 11.81
CA PHE A 41 9.00 -4.24 10.97
C PHE A 41 10.05 -3.37 10.25
N ALA A 42 9.65 -2.17 9.80
CA ALA A 42 10.55 -1.22 9.17
C ALA A 42 11.70 -0.81 10.11
N GLU A 43 11.38 -0.46 11.35
CA GLU A 43 12.35 -0.15 12.42
C GLU A 43 13.30 -1.32 12.69
N LYS A 44 12.75 -2.52 12.88
CA LYS A 44 13.55 -3.74 13.14
C LYS A 44 14.54 -4.06 12.02
N THR A 45 14.20 -3.70 10.78
CA THR A 45 14.99 -4.05 9.59
C THR A 45 15.81 -2.90 9.01
N GLY A 46 15.77 -1.72 9.63
CA GLY A 46 16.44 -0.52 9.12
C GLY A 46 15.93 -0.11 7.73
N SER A 47 14.62 -0.23 7.49
CA SER A 47 13.97 0.17 6.24
C SER A 47 12.95 1.30 6.49
N LEU A 48 12.57 2.03 5.43
CA LEU A 48 11.58 3.09 5.53
C LEU A 48 10.16 2.50 5.55
N PRO A 49 9.33 2.85 6.56
CA PRO A 49 7.91 2.52 6.56
C PRO A 49 7.19 3.31 5.47
N THR A 50 6.58 2.57 4.54
CA THR A 50 6.07 3.10 3.27
C THR A 50 4.61 2.71 3.09
N ALA A 51 3.73 3.68 2.80
CA ALA A 51 2.35 3.41 2.41
C ALA A 51 2.15 3.65 0.92
N ILE A 52 1.44 2.75 0.25
CA ILE A 52 0.92 2.93 -1.11
C ILE A 52 -0.59 3.08 -0.98
N THR A 53 -1.09 4.23 -1.42
CA THR A 53 -2.50 4.60 -1.28
C THR A 53 -2.97 5.43 -2.48
N PHE A 54 -4.26 5.77 -2.50
CA PHE A 54 -4.89 6.44 -3.63
C PHE A 54 -5.53 7.77 -3.23
N SER A 55 -5.47 8.78 -4.09
CA SER A 55 -6.10 10.10 -3.88
C SER A 55 -7.60 10.12 -4.20
N ASN A 56 -8.09 9.07 -4.86
CA ASN A 56 -9.48 8.83 -5.20
C ASN A 56 -9.85 7.38 -4.85
N HIS A 57 -11.14 7.11 -4.67
CA HIS A 57 -11.59 5.74 -4.44
C HIS A 57 -11.54 4.96 -5.78
N PRO A 58 -10.94 3.75 -5.84
CA PRO A 58 -10.89 2.96 -7.07
C PRO A 58 -12.27 2.69 -7.68
N GLU A 59 -13.32 2.57 -6.85
CA GLU A 59 -14.69 2.40 -7.34
C GLU A 59 -15.22 3.64 -8.08
N SER A 60 -14.69 4.84 -7.80
CA SER A 60 -15.05 6.04 -8.56
C SER A 60 -14.67 5.92 -10.04
N PHE A 61 -13.65 5.12 -10.37
CA PHE A 61 -13.30 4.81 -11.76
C PHE A 61 -14.27 3.82 -12.41
N PHE A 62 -14.78 2.85 -11.65
CA PHE A 62 -15.69 1.81 -12.17
C PHE A 62 -17.16 2.23 -12.18
N ALA A 63 -17.55 3.17 -11.31
CA ALA A 63 -18.90 3.70 -11.16
C ALA A 63 -18.88 5.25 -11.25
N PRO A 64 -18.57 5.82 -12.44
CA PRO A 64 -18.43 7.27 -12.59
C PRO A 64 -19.73 8.05 -12.35
N ASP A 65 -20.89 7.40 -12.49
CA ASP A 65 -22.21 8.04 -12.29
C ASP A 65 -22.62 8.15 -10.82
N ALA A 66 -21.96 7.40 -9.92
CA ALA A 66 -22.22 7.40 -8.48
C ALA A 66 -20.92 7.07 -7.71
N PRO A 67 -19.90 7.93 -7.81
CA PRO A 67 -18.62 7.67 -7.18
C PRO A 67 -18.78 7.73 -5.65
N PRO A 68 -18.20 6.78 -4.90
CA PRO A 68 -18.18 6.91 -3.45
C PRO A 68 -17.34 8.13 -3.04
N GLU A 69 -17.80 8.82 -2.00
CA GLU A 69 -17.04 9.89 -1.38
C GLU A 69 -15.97 9.30 -0.44
N LEU A 70 -14.82 9.99 -0.36
CA LEU A 70 -13.82 9.67 0.64
C LEU A 70 -14.32 10.08 2.02
N ILE A 71 -14.10 9.23 3.03
CA ILE A 71 -14.40 9.55 4.43
C ILE A 71 -13.54 10.75 4.87
N TYR A 72 -12.27 10.76 4.45
CA TYR A 72 -11.36 11.85 4.75
C TYR A 72 -10.78 12.52 3.49
N PRO A 73 -10.57 13.85 3.51
CA PRO A 73 -9.74 14.53 2.52
C PRO A 73 -8.36 13.87 2.44
N THR A 74 -7.78 13.83 1.25
CA THR A 74 -6.47 13.18 1.01
C THR A 74 -5.37 13.76 1.91
N ASP A 75 -5.37 15.08 2.14
CA ASP A 75 -4.38 15.73 3.01
C ASP A 75 -4.50 15.25 4.47
N TYR A 76 -5.72 15.15 5.00
CA TYR A 76 -5.92 14.64 6.35
C TYR A 76 -5.55 13.15 6.47
N LYS A 77 -5.78 12.35 5.43
CA LYS A 77 -5.30 10.97 5.37
C LYS A 77 -3.76 10.90 5.41
N ILE A 78 -3.07 11.80 4.72
CA ILE A 78 -1.60 11.88 4.76
C ILE A 78 -1.12 12.20 6.17
N ASP A 79 -1.74 13.18 6.84
CA ASP A 79 -1.41 13.55 8.23
C ASP A 79 -1.59 12.36 9.19
N LEU A 80 -2.67 11.59 9.02
CA LEU A 80 -2.90 10.37 9.81
C LEU A 80 -1.82 9.31 9.54
N LEU A 81 -1.47 9.07 8.28
CA LEU A 81 -0.40 8.12 7.94
C LEU A 81 0.93 8.54 8.56
N GLU A 82 1.27 9.84 8.51
CA GLU A 82 2.47 10.38 9.19
C GLU A 82 2.39 10.17 10.70
N ALA A 83 1.25 10.44 11.33
CA ALA A 83 1.04 10.25 12.77
C ALA A 83 1.17 8.76 13.20
N TYR A 84 0.87 7.81 12.30
CA TYR A 84 1.11 6.38 12.51
C TYR A 84 2.56 5.95 12.26
N GLY A 85 3.47 6.86 11.90
CA GLY A 85 4.90 6.59 11.72
C GLY A 85 5.29 6.20 10.29
N ILE A 86 4.41 6.40 9.30
CA ILE A 86 4.79 6.29 7.89
C ILE A 86 5.67 7.49 7.52
N HIS A 87 6.77 7.25 6.80
CA HIS A 87 7.69 8.30 6.39
C HIS A 87 7.85 8.41 4.86
N GLN A 88 7.24 7.49 4.11
CA GLN A 88 7.19 7.50 2.65
C GLN A 88 5.78 7.14 2.17
N ILE A 89 5.21 7.93 1.27
CA ILE A 89 3.90 7.68 0.66
C ILE A 89 4.05 7.66 -0.85
N LEU A 90 3.53 6.61 -1.50
CA LEU A 90 3.18 6.63 -2.92
C LEU A 90 1.68 6.88 -3.01
N LEU A 91 1.30 8.10 -3.38
CA LEU A 91 -0.08 8.54 -3.54
C LEU A 91 -0.44 8.51 -5.02
N LEU A 92 -1.18 7.50 -5.44
CA LEU A 92 -1.58 7.33 -6.84
C LEU A 92 -2.98 7.89 -7.09
N ASP A 93 -3.21 8.43 -8.27
CA ASP A 93 -4.55 8.67 -8.78
C ASP A 93 -5.00 7.40 -9.54
N PHE A 94 -5.98 6.67 -9.01
CA PHE A 94 -6.47 5.44 -9.59
C PHE A 94 -7.14 5.74 -10.94
N ASN A 95 -6.58 5.19 -12.01
CA ASN A 95 -6.95 5.49 -13.38
C ASN A 95 -6.89 4.22 -14.26
N ALA A 96 -7.19 4.37 -15.55
CA ALA A 96 -7.18 3.26 -16.51
C ALA A 96 -5.83 2.54 -16.62
N GLU A 97 -4.71 3.26 -16.48
CA GLU A 97 -3.38 2.65 -16.53
C GLU A 97 -3.15 1.72 -15.35
N ILE A 98 -3.47 2.17 -14.13
CA ILE A 98 -3.35 1.35 -12.91
C ILE A 98 -4.34 0.18 -12.95
N ALA A 99 -5.58 0.41 -13.38
CA ALA A 99 -6.62 -0.61 -13.48
C ALA A 99 -6.26 -1.74 -14.47
N ALA A 100 -5.43 -1.44 -15.47
CA ALA A 100 -4.99 -2.41 -16.47
C ALA A 100 -3.79 -3.27 -16.03
N LEU A 101 -3.06 -2.88 -14.98
CA LEU A 101 -1.85 -3.59 -14.53
C LEU A 101 -2.19 -4.98 -14.02
N ARG A 102 -1.52 -6.01 -14.54
CA ARG A 102 -1.54 -7.35 -13.94
C ARG A 102 -0.86 -7.33 -12.57
N PRO A 103 -1.15 -8.29 -11.67
CA PRO A 103 -0.50 -8.38 -10.36
C PRO A 103 1.04 -8.28 -10.42
N GLU A 104 1.67 -8.97 -11.36
CA GLU A 104 3.12 -8.98 -11.56
C GLU A 104 3.65 -7.59 -11.95
N GLU A 105 2.91 -6.90 -12.82
CA GLU A 105 3.29 -5.58 -13.32
C GLU A 105 3.18 -4.55 -12.21
N PHE A 106 2.08 -4.58 -11.45
CA PHE A 106 1.90 -3.71 -10.30
C PHE A 106 3.00 -3.92 -9.26
N VAL A 107 3.29 -5.16 -8.88
CA VAL A 107 4.38 -5.48 -7.93
C VAL A 107 5.72 -4.99 -8.47
N ALA A 108 6.03 -5.25 -9.74
CA ALA A 108 7.27 -4.76 -10.36
C ALA A 108 7.39 -3.22 -10.32
N GLN A 109 6.28 -2.47 -10.44
CA GLN A 109 6.33 -1.01 -10.32
C GLN A 109 6.79 -0.54 -8.93
N ILE A 110 6.42 -1.28 -7.87
CA ILE A 110 6.61 -0.86 -6.48
C ILE A 110 7.84 -1.51 -5.81
N THR A 111 8.34 -2.62 -6.35
CA THR A 111 9.51 -3.35 -5.81
C THR A 111 10.76 -3.26 -6.70
N ASN A 112 10.76 -2.41 -7.73
CA ASN A 112 11.85 -2.37 -8.72
C ASN A 112 13.22 -1.96 -8.12
N PRO A 113 14.34 -2.49 -8.65
CA PRO A 113 15.69 -2.00 -8.35
C PRO A 113 15.90 -0.51 -8.70
N PRO A 114 16.85 0.19 -8.04
CA PRO A 114 17.86 -0.34 -7.13
C PRO A 114 17.36 -0.58 -5.69
N THR A 115 16.10 -0.24 -5.40
CA THR A 115 15.60 -0.22 -4.02
C THR A 115 15.09 -1.57 -3.55
N THR A 116 15.65 -2.03 -2.43
CA THR A 116 15.23 -3.29 -1.81
C THR A 116 13.90 -3.11 -1.08
N THR A 117 12.90 -3.91 -1.45
CA THR A 117 11.70 -4.08 -0.64
C THR A 117 11.90 -5.26 0.31
N LYS A 118 11.74 -5.05 1.61
CA LYS A 118 11.95 -6.09 2.63
C LYS A 118 10.69 -6.91 2.87
N ALA A 119 9.57 -6.22 3.06
CA ALA A 119 8.28 -6.84 3.27
C ALA A 119 7.13 -5.98 2.74
N ILE A 120 6.00 -6.63 2.46
CA ILE A 120 4.72 -6.01 2.14
C ILE A 120 3.66 -6.53 3.12
N PHE A 121 3.00 -5.62 3.85
CA PHE A 121 1.92 -5.91 4.78
C PHE A 121 0.58 -5.45 4.21
N VAL A 122 -0.41 -6.34 4.21
CA VAL A 122 -1.76 -6.07 3.70
C VAL A 122 -2.83 -6.66 4.63
N GLY A 123 -4.08 -6.23 4.45
CA GLY A 123 -5.23 -6.85 5.14
C GLY A 123 -5.59 -8.23 4.57
N PRO A 124 -6.42 -9.02 5.27
CA PRO A 124 -6.81 -10.37 4.84
C PRO A 124 -7.57 -10.38 3.51
N ASP A 125 -8.40 -9.37 3.26
CA ASP A 125 -9.24 -9.25 2.06
C ASP A 125 -8.57 -8.46 0.93
N PHE A 126 -7.25 -8.25 1.01
CA PHE A 126 -6.53 -7.47 0.02
C PHE A 126 -6.59 -8.14 -1.36
N LYS A 127 -7.05 -7.36 -2.34
CA LYS A 127 -7.06 -7.72 -3.75
C LYS A 127 -6.41 -6.62 -4.57
N PHE A 128 -5.68 -7.00 -5.61
CA PHE A 128 -4.96 -6.06 -6.48
C PHE A 128 -4.80 -6.59 -7.90
N GLY A 129 -4.29 -5.73 -8.78
CA GLY A 129 -4.15 -6.02 -10.20
C GLY A 129 -5.48 -6.03 -10.94
N ARG A 130 -5.37 -6.14 -12.27
CA ARG A 130 -6.48 -6.11 -13.21
C ARG A 130 -7.54 -7.13 -12.82
N ASN A 131 -8.79 -6.68 -12.75
CA ASN A 131 -9.93 -7.49 -12.35
C ASN A 131 -9.78 -8.16 -10.97
N ARG A 132 -8.97 -7.58 -10.06
CA ARG A 132 -8.77 -8.07 -8.69
C ARG A 132 -8.26 -9.52 -8.65
N THR A 133 -7.48 -9.93 -9.65
CA THR A 133 -6.98 -11.32 -9.79
C THR A 133 -5.84 -11.64 -8.82
N GLY A 134 -5.14 -10.63 -8.31
CA GLY A 134 -4.08 -10.79 -7.31
C GLY A 134 -4.65 -10.78 -5.89
N ASP A 135 -4.11 -11.65 -5.05
CA ASP A 135 -4.38 -11.69 -3.61
C ASP A 135 -3.13 -12.01 -2.79
N ILE A 136 -3.28 -12.33 -1.50
CA ILE A 136 -2.13 -12.64 -0.65
C ILE A 136 -1.31 -13.84 -1.15
N SER A 137 -1.93 -14.85 -1.76
CA SER A 137 -1.22 -16.00 -2.31
C SER A 137 -0.36 -15.57 -3.50
N THR A 138 -0.96 -14.80 -4.43
CA THR A 138 -0.21 -14.19 -5.54
C THR A 138 0.92 -13.30 -5.03
N LEU A 139 0.68 -12.48 -4.00
CA LEU A 139 1.67 -11.56 -3.46
C LEU A 139 2.85 -12.32 -2.81
N ARG A 140 2.60 -13.47 -2.17
CA ARG A 140 3.65 -14.34 -1.62
C ARG A 140 4.49 -14.98 -2.73
N GLU A 141 3.86 -15.49 -3.78
CA GLU A 141 4.56 -16.04 -4.95
C GLU A 141 5.45 -15.00 -5.60
N LEU A 142 4.94 -13.77 -5.79
CA LEU A 142 5.73 -12.66 -6.30
C LEU A 142 6.81 -12.23 -5.32
N GLY A 143 6.56 -12.30 -4.01
CA GLY A 143 7.57 -12.08 -2.97
C GLY A 143 8.78 -13.00 -3.13
N HIS A 144 8.56 -14.29 -3.39
CA HIS A 144 9.64 -15.23 -3.69
C HIS A 144 10.43 -14.85 -4.94
N LYS A 145 9.77 -14.35 -5.98
CA LYS A 145 10.40 -13.93 -7.25
C LYS A 145 11.17 -12.62 -7.14
N PHE A 146 10.63 -11.64 -6.42
CA PHE A 146 11.17 -10.28 -6.32
C PHE A 146 12.01 -10.04 -5.05
N GLY A 147 12.09 -11.02 -4.14
CA GLY A 147 12.96 -10.97 -2.97
C GLY A 147 12.39 -10.21 -1.76
N PHE A 148 11.07 -10.28 -1.54
CA PHE A 148 10.41 -9.67 -0.37
C PHE A 148 9.48 -10.66 0.34
N MET A 149 9.18 -10.40 1.61
CA MET A 149 8.20 -11.15 2.39
C MET A 149 6.80 -10.54 2.25
N ALA A 150 5.75 -11.36 2.11
CA ALA A 150 4.36 -10.88 2.09
C ALA A 150 3.57 -11.39 3.30
N CYS A 151 2.98 -10.47 4.06
CA CYS A 151 2.29 -10.76 5.32
C CYS A 151 0.87 -10.17 5.33
N THR A 152 -0.06 -10.93 5.88
CA THR A 152 -1.40 -10.45 6.24
C THR A 152 -1.43 -10.06 7.70
N VAL A 153 -2.08 -8.93 8.01
CA VAL A 153 -2.33 -8.48 9.37
C VAL A 153 -3.83 -8.44 9.60
N THR A 154 -4.27 -9.09 10.66
CA THR A 154 -5.63 -8.97 11.19
C THR A 154 -5.58 -8.15 12.47
N PRO A 155 -6.49 -7.19 12.68
CA PRO A 155 -6.58 -6.52 13.97
C PRO A 155 -6.81 -7.57 15.06
N ALA A 156 -6.09 -7.43 16.19
CA ALA A 156 -6.35 -8.26 17.35
C ALA A 156 -7.80 -8.00 17.80
N THR A 157 -8.63 -9.03 17.83
CA THR A 157 -9.95 -8.93 18.46
C THR A 157 -9.69 -8.68 19.94
N PHE A 158 -10.18 -7.55 20.46
CA PHE A 158 -10.15 -7.29 21.89
C PHE A 158 -11.00 -8.38 22.58
N GLN A 159 -10.35 -9.37 23.20
CA GLN A 159 -11.01 -10.22 24.18
C GLN A 159 -11.01 -9.41 25.48
N GLY A 160 -12.15 -8.76 25.75
CA GLY A 160 -12.40 -8.10 27.03
C GLY A 160 -12.46 -9.09 28.19
#